data_AF-A0A7M2YYY9-F1
#
_entry.id   AF-A0A7M2YYY9-F1
#
_cell.length_a   1.000
_cell.length_b   1.000
_cell.length_c   1.000
_cell.angle_alpha   90.00
_cell.angle_beta   90.00
_cell.angle_gamma   90.00
#
_symmetry.space_group_name_H-M   'P 1'
#
loop_
_entity.id
_entity.type
_entity.pdbx_description
1 polymer ?
#
loop_
_entity_poly.entity_id
_entity_poly.type
_entity_poly.pdbx_seq_one_letter_code
_entity_poly.pdbx_strand_id
1 'polypeptide(L)'
;MRPDVLFGAARRFAVLLASISAAVVVVALGLGALVGSAPDRSVSLGFYAAGAFLVLGGFVFGNRGPYRSADDGVALWRGRSLRRASADDVRTSINMSVLLVVLGLVLLALGVAVDSRYRLV
;
A
#
# COMPACT_ATOMS: atom_id res chain seq x y z
N MET A 1 -24.60 6.00 -3.96
CA MET A 1 -23.85 5.04 -4.80
C MET A 1 -24.71 3.80 -4.97
N ARG A 2 -24.67 3.14 -6.14
CA ARG A 2 -25.43 1.91 -6.35
C ARG A 2 -24.76 0.73 -5.59
N PRO A 3 -25.53 -0.18 -4.98
CA PRO A 3 -24.99 -1.23 -4.10
C PRO A 3 -24.09 -2.24 -4.83
N ASP A 4 -24.36 -2.51 -6.11
CA ASP A 4 -23.55 -3.34 -7.01
C ASP A 4 -22.12 -2.79 -7.18
N VAL A 5 -21.98 -1.47 -7.28
CA VAL A 5 -20.67 -0.80 -7.42
C VAL A 5 -19.85 -0.95 -6.13
N LEU A 6 -20.49 -0.80 -4.97
CA LEU A 6 -19.83 -0.96 -3.67
C LEU A 6 -19.37 -2.41 -3.46
N PHE A 7 -20.22 -3.38 -3.78
CA PHE A 7 -19.87 -4.79 -3.68
C PHE A 7 -18.71 -5.16 -4.61
N GLY A 8 -18.74 -4.68 -5.86
CA GLY A 8 -17.65 -4.89 -6.81
C GLY A 8 -16.32 -4.29 -6.34
N ALA A 9 -16.35 -3.08 -5.77
CA ALA A 9 -15.17 -2.44 -5.20
C ALA A 9 -14.64 -3.20 -3.98
N ALA A 10 -15.52 -3.61 -3.06
CA ALA A 10 -15.15 -4.40 -1.88
C ALA A 10 -14.50 -5.73 -2.27
N ARG A 11 -15.04 -6.44 -3.27
CA ARG A 11 -14.46 -7.68 -3.79
C ARG A 11 -13.05 -7.46 -4.33
N ARG A 12 -12.84 -6.42 -5.14
CA ARG A 12 -11.51 -6.09 -5.69
C ARG A 12 -10.51 -5.74 -4.59
N PHE A 13 -10.95 -4.95 -3.61
CA PHE A 13 -10.13 -4.61 -2.45
C PHE A 13 -9.78 -5.84 -1.62
N ALA A 14 -10.74 -6.74 -1.37
CA ALA A 14 -10.51 -7.98 -0.64
C ALA A 14 -9.50 -8.90 -1.37
N VAL A 15 -9.60 -9.02 -2.69
CA VAL A 15 -8.63 -9.79 -3.49
C VAL A 15 -7.23 -9.16 -3.42
N LEU A 16 -7.12 -7.84 -3.53
CA LEU A 16 -5.86 -7.11 -3.41
C LEU A 16 -5.24 -7.28 -2.00
N LEU A 17 -6.05 -7.14 -0.96
CA LEU A 17 -5.62 -7.31 0.43
C LEU A 17 -5.14 -8.75 0.67
N ALA A 18 -5.90 -9.75 0.22
CA ALA A 18 -5.57 -11.15 0.40
C ALA A 18 -4.27 -11.52 -0.34
N SER A 19 -4.09 -11.06 -1.58
CA SER A 19 -2.90 -11.37 -2.37
C SER A 19 -1.64 -10.72 -1.76
N ILE A 20 -1.72 -9.46 -1.35
CA ILE A 20 -0.59 -8.77 -0.70
C ILE A 20 -0.29 -9.40 0.65
N SER A 21 -1.32 -9.72 1.45
CA SER A 21 -1.14 -10.37 2.74
C SER A 21 -0.46 -11.74 2.60
N ALA A 22 -0.89 -12.54 1.62
CA ALA A 22 -0.26 -13.82 1.32
C ALA A 22 1.22 -13.66 0.93
N ALA A 23 1.54 -12.70 0.07
CA ALA A 23 2.92 -12.40 -0.31
C ALA A 23 3.77 -11.98 0.90
N VAL A 24 3.23 -11.11 1.76
CA VAL A 24 3.89 -10.67 3.00
C VAL A 24 4.17 -11.85 3.91
N VAL A 25 3.20 -12.74 4.14
CA VAL A 25 3.36 -13.94 4.98
C VAL A 25 4.46 -14.85 4.43
N VAL A 26 4.45 -15.13 3.12
CA VAL A 26 5.45 -16.01 2.49
C VAL A 26 6.86 -15.43 2.65
N VAL A 27 7.04 -14.14 2.35
CA VAL A 27 8.34 -13.47 2.47
C VAL A 27 8.79 -13.40 3.93
N ALA A 28 7.90 -13.02 4.83
CA ALA A 28 8.19 -12.85 6.25
C ALA A 28 8.58 -14.18 6.92
N LEU A 29 7.86 -15.26 6.63
CA LEU A 29 8.20 -16.60 7.13
C LEU A 29 9.52 -17.09 6.55
N GLY A 30 9.77 -16.87 5.26
CA GLY A 30 11.04 -17.22 4.63
C GLY A 30 12.23 -16.51 5.28
N LEU A 31 12.14 -15.18 5.44
CA LEU A 31 13.17 -14.39 6.12
C LEU A 31 13.32 -14.78 7.59
N GLY A 32 12.20 -15.02 8.28
CA GLY A 32 12.20 -15.40 9.69
C GLY A 32 12.85 -16.76 9.94
N ALA A 33 12.58 -17.73 9.07
CA ALA A 33 13.20 -19.05 9.12
C ALA A 33 14.73 -18.97 8.92
N LEU A 34 15.21 -18.10 8.03
CA LEU A 34 16.65 -17.90 7.81
C LEU A 34 17.38 -17.33 9.03
N VAL A 35 16.69 -16.54 9.87
CA VAL A 35 17.26 -15.89 11.06
C VAL A 35 16.87 -16.62 12.35
N GLY A 36 16.11 -17.72 12.27
CA GLY A 36 15.65 -18.50 13.42
C GLY A 36 14.64 -17.77 14.31
N SER A 37 13.85 -16.84 13.75
CA SER A 37 12.82 -16.13 14.52
C SER A 37 11.50 -16.89 14.60
N ALA A 38 10.74 -16.62 15.67
CA ALA A 38 9.42 -17.21 15.86
C ALA A 38 8.45 -16.81 14.72
N PRO A 39 7.57 -17.72 14.25
CA PRO A 39 6.72 -17.48 13.07
C PRO A 39 5.75 -16.30 13.23
N ASP A 40 5.10 -16.22 14.40
CA ASP A 40 4.19 -15.15 14.80
C ASP A 40 4.86 -13.77 14.72
N ARG A 41 6.07 -13.66 15.30
CA ARG A 41 6.85 -12.43 15.26
C ARG A 41 7.27 -12.06 13.85
N SER A 42 7.66 -13.05 13.06
CA SER A 42 8.12 -12.82 11.68
C SER A 42 6.98 -12.26 10.83
N VAL A 43 5.80 -12.88 10.90
CA VAL A 43 4.59 -12.43 10.18
C VAL A 43 4.15 -11.05 10.65
N SER A 44 4.11 -10.80 11.96
CA SER A 44 3.75 -9.48 12.52
C SER A 44 4.69 -8.37 12.02
N LEU A 45 6.01 -8.58 12.07
CA LEU A 45 7.00 -7.64 11.53
C LEU A 45 6.85 -7.43 10.03
N GLY A 46 6.54 -8.47 9.26
CA GLY A 46 6.26 -8.38 7.83
C GLY A 46 5.07 -7.46 7.54
N PHE A 47 3.97 -7.63 8.27
CA PHE A 47 2.80 -6.76 8.16
C PHE A 47 3.09 -5.33 8.60
N TYR A 48 3.85 -5.12 9.66
CA TYR A 48 4.26 -3.78 10.08
C TYR A 48 5.12 -3.07 9.03
N ALA A 49 6.13 -3.76 8.50
CA ALA A 49 7.02 -3.19 7.50
C ALA A 49 6.27 -2.85 6.20
N ALA A 50 5.47 -3.79 5.69
CA ALA A 50 4.68 -3.58 4.48
C ALA A 50 3.61 -2.49 4.69
N GLY A 51 2.88 -2.53 5.81
CA GLY A 51 1.87 -1.55 6.16
C GLY A 51 2.44 -0.13 6.27
N ALA A 52 3.53 0.04 6.99
CA ALA A 52 4.23 1.33 7.12
C ALA A 52 4.73 1.84 5.76
N PHE A 53 5.32 0.96 4.93
CA PHE A 53 5.76 1.31 3.59
C PHE A 53 4.61 1.82 2.72
N LEU A 54 3.45 1.15 2.73
CA LEU A 54 2.29 1.57 1.95
C LEU A 54 1.70 2.89 2.45
N VAL A 55 1.64 3.13 3.77
CA VAL A 55 1.19 4.42 4.33
C VAL A 55 2.10 5.55 3.89
N LEU A 56 3.42 5.37 4.01
CA LEU A 56 4.42 6.37 3.58
C LEU A 56 4.36 6.60 2.07
N GLY A 57 4.25 5.53 1.28
CA GLY A 57 4.05 5.60 -0.16
C GLY A 57 2.79 6.41 -0.49
N GLY A 58 1.66 6.06 0.12
CA GLY A 58 0.39 6.75 -0.06
C GLY A 58 0.48 8.25 0.26
N PHE A 59 1.20 8.63 1.32
CA PHE A 59 1.50 10.03 1.62
C PHE A 59 2.28 10.71 0.49
N VAL A 60 3.35 10.10 -0.03
CA VAL A 60 4.14 10.66 -1.15
C VAL A 60 3.32 10.77 -2.44
N PHE A 61 2.50 9.76 -2.75
CA PHE A 61 1.62 9.78 -3.93
C PHE A 61 0.52 10.84 -3.81
N GLY A 62 0.02 11.10 -2.60
CA GLY A 62 -1.00 12.11 -2.32
C GLY A 62 -0.46 13.54 -2.36
N ASN A 63 0.78 13.75 -1.92
CA ASN A 63 1.44 15.07 -1.85
C ASN A 63 2.18 15.46 -3.14
N ARG A 64 1.74 14.95 -4.29
CA ARG A 64 2.32 15.33 -5.59
C ARG A 64 1.96 16.79 -5.91
N GLY A 65 2.98 17.59 -6.23
CA GLY A 65 2.83 19.00 -6.60
C GLY A 65 1.94 19.24 -7.84
N PRO A 66 1.61 20.52 -8.11
CA PRO A 66 0.66 20.92 -9.15
C PRO A 66 1.19 20.74 -10.58
N TYR A 67 2.47 20.41 -10.76
CA TYR A 67 3.11 20.21 -12.05
C TYR A 67 3.41 18.73 -12.31
N ARG A 68 3.15 18.28 -13.54
CA ARG A 68 3.36 16.92 -14.04
C ARG A 68 4.23 16.96 -15.30
N SER A 69 4.84 15.83 -15.65
CA SER A 69 5.51 15.69 -16.94
C SER A 69 4.50 15.89 -18.07
N ALA A 70 4.83 16.71 -19.05
CA ALA A 70 4.05 16.85 -20.28
C ALA A 70 4.36 15.70 -21.25
N ASP A 71 5.52 15.06 -21.12
CA ASP A 71 5.90 13.88 -21.89
C ASP A 71 5.52 12.60 -21.13
N ASP A 72 4.90 11.65 -21.83
CA ASP A 72 4.49 10.34 -21.30
C ASP A 72 5.67 9.36 -21.09
N GLY A 73 6.90 9.80 -21.39
CA GLY A 73 8.11 8.98 -21.37
C GLY A 73 9.07 9.27 -20.22
N VAL A 74 9.92 8.29 -19.91
CA VAL A 74 11.08 8.44 -19.01
C VAL A 74 12.17 9.23 -19.75
N ALA A 75 11.94 10.52 -19.99
CA ALA A 75 12.90 11.41 -20.62
C ALA A 75 14.00 11.78 -19.62
N LEU A 76 14.98 10.90 -19.46
CA LEU A 76 16.18 11.15 -18.63
C LEU A 76 17.15 12.15 -19.29
N TRP A 77 16.95 12.49 -20.57
CA TRP A 77 17.95 13.20 -21.37
C TRP A 77 17.45 14.35 -22.26
N ARG A 78 16.13 14.51 -22.46
CA ARG A 78 15.56 15.68 -23.15
C ARG A 78 14.78 16.50 -22.14
N GLY A 79 14.91 17.83 -22.24
CA GLY A 79 14.33 18.79 -21.30
C GLY A 79 12.89 18.43 -20.93
N ARG A 80 12.65 18.22 -19.63
CA ARG A 80 11.33 17.87 -19.11
C ARG A 80 10.40 19.05 -19.31
N SER A 81 9.50 18.96 -20.29
CA SER A 81 8.39 19.89 -20.38
C SER A 81 7.43 19.61 -19.21
N LEU A 82 7.07 20.65 -18.46
CA LEU A 82 6.14 20.56 -17.33
C LEU A 82 4.79 21.11 -17.75
N ARG A 83 3.72 20.35 -17.48
CA ARG A 83 2.34 20.82 -17.59
C ARG A 83 1.69 20.90 -16.21
N ARG A 84 0.66 21.72 -16.07
CA ARG A 84 -0.17 21.71 -14.86
C ARG A 84 -0.98 20.40 -14.81
N ALA A 85 -1.15 19.87 -13.59
CA ALA A 85 -1.99 18.70 -13.34
C ALA A 85 -3.45 19.02 -13.70
N SER A 86 -4.11 18.11 -14.43
CA SER A 86 -5.55 18.17 -14.66
C SER A 86 -6.32 17.76 -13.41
N ALA A 87 -7.63 18.03 -13.38
CA ALA A 87 -8.49 17.53 -12.30
C ALA A 87 -8.45 16.00 -12.17
N ASP A 88 -8.32 15.29 -13.30
CA ASP A 88 -8.21 13.83 -13.32
C ASP A 88 -6.86 13.34 -12.80
N ASP A 89 -5.76 14.05 -13.07
CA ASP A 89 -4.45 13.75 -12.50
C ASP A 89 -4.47 13.83 -10.97
N VAL A 90 -5.14 14.87 -10.44
CA VAL A 90 -5.32 15.09 -9.00
C VAL A 90 -6.18 13.99 -8.42
N ARG A 91 -7.36 13.70 -9.01
CA ARG A 91 -8.27 12.64 -8.56
C ARG A 91 -7.58 11.27 -8.56
N THR A 92 -6.81 10.95 -9.59
CA THR A 92 -6.06 9.69 -9.67
C THR A 92 -5.01 9.60 -8.57
N SER A 93 -4.30 10.70 -8.29
CA SER A 93 -3.27 10.75 -7.24
C SER A 93 -3.89 10.60 -5.84
N ILE A 94 -5.02 11.26 -5.59
CA ILE A 94 -5.78 11.13 -4.34
C ILE A 94 -6.31 9.70 -4.19
N ASN A 95 -6.95 9.13 -5.22
CA ASN A 95 -7.49 7.77 -5.16
C ASN A 95 -6.39 6.74 -4.87
N MET A 96 -5.23 6.87 -5.52
CA MET A 96 -4.09 5.98 -5.26
C MET A 96 -3.55 6.16 -3.84
N SER A 97 -3.43 7.41 -3.39
CA SER A 97 -3.01 7.73 -2.02
C SER A 97 -3.94 7.09 -0.98
N VAL A 98 -5.26 7.30 -1.12
CA VAL A 98 -6.27 6.71 -0.22
C VAL A 98 -6.19 5.20 -0.24
N LEU A 99 -6.11 4.58 -1.42
CA LEU A 99 -5.99 3.12 -1.54
C LEU A 99 -4.76 2.60 -0.77
N LEU A 100 -3.59 3.20 -1.00
CA LEU A 100 -2.34 2.79 -0.35
C LEU A 100 -2.38 2.98 1.17
N VAL A 101 -2.91 4.13 1.64
CA VAL A 101 -3.03 4.42 3.07
C VAL A 101 -4.00 3.46 3.73
N VAL A 102 -5.21 3.28 3.18
CA VAL A 102 -6.22 2.38 3.75
C VAL A 102 -5.70 0.94 3.79
N LEU A 103 -5.12 0.47 2.68
CA LEU A 103 -4.52 -0.85 2.61
C LEU A 103 -3.39 -1.00 3.64
N GLY A 104 -2.49 -0.03 3.73
CA GLY A 104 -1.40 -0.02 4.70
C GLY A 104 -1.89 -0.07 6.14
N LEU A 105 -2.90 0.72 6.50
CA LEU A 105 -3.53 0.70 7.83
C LEU A 105 -4.15 -0.67 8.15
N VAL A 106 -4.81 -1.30 7.19
CA VAL A 106 -5.37 -2.66 7.37
C VAL A 106 -4.25 -3.68 7.60
N LEU A 107 -3.13 -3.60 6.86
CA LEU A 107 -1.99 -4.48 7.11
C LEU A 107 -1.38 -4.24 8.49
N LEU A 108 -1.26 -2.99 8.95
CA LEU A 108 -0.80 -2.69 10.30
C LEU A 108 -1.72 -3.32 11.35
N ALA A 109 -3.04 -3.22 11.17
CA ALA A 109 -4.02 -3.84 12.07
C ALA A 109 -3.91 -5.37 12.09
N LEU A 110 -3.66 -6.01 10.94
CA LEU A 110 -3.36 -7.45 10.88
C LEU A 110 -2.06 -7.80 11.61
N GLY A 111 -1.02 -6.98 11.47
CA GLY A 111 0.24 -7.12 12.20
C GLY A 111 0.03 -7.11 13.72
N VAL A 112 -0.77 -6.16 14.22
CA VAL A 112 -1.17 -6.06 15.63
C VAL A 112 -1.96 -7.30 16.06
N ALA A 113 -2.92 -7.76 15.27
CA ALA A 113 -3.74 -8.92 15.60
C ALA A 113 -2.96 -10.24 15.67
N VAL A 114 -1.84 -10.34 14.94
CA VAL A 114 -0.95 -11.52 14.94
C VAL A 114 0.15 -11.43 16.01
N ASP A 115 0.44 -10.24 16.52
CA ASP A 115 1.54 -10.02 17.46
C ASP A 115 1.23 -10.60 18.85
N SER A 116 1.90 -11.70 19.18
CA SER A 116 1.75 -12.37 20.48
C SER A 116 2.31 -11.58 21.66
N ARG A 117 3.14 -10.56 21.41
CA ARG A 117 3.73 -9.71 22.47
C ARG A 117 2.71 -8.80 23.12
N TYR A 118 1.69 -8.40 22.37
CA TYR A 118 0.62 -7.54 22.85
C TYR A 118 -0.63 -8.39 23.09
N ARG A 119 -0.79 -8.91 24.32
CA ARG A 119 -2.08 -9.47 24.73
C ARG A 119 -3.10 -8.34 24.78
N LEU A 120 -4.02 -8.32 23.81
CA LEU A 120 -5.10 -7.33 23.78
C LEU A 120 -6.25 -7.65 24.75
N VAL A 121 -6.26 -8.84 25.37
CA VAL A 121 -6.97 -9.22 26.61
C VAL A 121 -6.19 -10.38 27.27
#